data_AF-N9RHG1-F1
#
_entry.id   AF-N9RHG1-F1
#
_cell.length_a   1.000
_cell.length_b   1.000
_cell.length_c   1.000
_cell.angle_alpha   90.00
_cell.angle_beta   90.00
_cell.angle_gamma   90.00
#
_symmetry.space_group_name_H-M   'P 1'
#
loop_
_entity.id
_entity.type
_entity.pdbx_description
1 polymer ?
#
loop_
_entity_poly.entity_id
_entity_poly.type
_entity_poly.pdbx_seq_one_letter_code
_entity_poly.pdbx_strand_id
1 'polypeptide(L)'
;MKISAPIRTNIYAHQNLADPQNFFRRIKFRCENYPELIPEKCGFWEPFKIKFSPDIIETLIPDDRGGQAGSLYWSRTKRTKAWGAFSVPMHSNMHANEVIHSELQQTDQNKLIEYVKKVCLEFNADLAIIDIEVNDSWNLANPHIGGVEPTTDQLCNWLPDMYWGVVFGKPYIDLWGENLLLDVPAFKVEKLSDELIFIQLTESISDVVEKTEEVRIKREEVKSFLNNYVFYTPDKGYRSGNTLWFFSGRSENDLIRIPKVEYRTKVFNIPHFTLENSVQHVESDDIQNEPKKLNQSRLIDTDMWKVALSPEWFVQAYPEEKADLSTGTVEEIRFFYQPEYYDSPIEKELFIGAWDRPDQGKETRQEYAESSIQELIESYPQAVSKWVTVESKIVHFDEYSEIYLDQTDQQDSNLFRIAIKLIIFDSYFVKLTFMDYWCNDLSGSRQISDPIFSSFQVK
;
A
#
# COMPACT_ATOMS: atom_id res chain seq x y z
N MET A 1 1.47 24.86 13.57
CA MET A 1 2.40 25.87 12.99
C MET A 1 2.26 25.79 11.49
N LYS A 2 2.23 26.91 10.74
CA LYS A 2 2.12 26.87 9.27
C LYS A 2 3.50 27.05 8.64
N ILE A 3 3.99 26.02 7.96
CA ILE A 3 5.19 26.06 7.09
C ILE A 3 4.71 26.15 5.65
N SER A 4 5.37 26.98 4.84
CA SER A 4 5.10 27.08 3.39
C SER A 4 6.05 26.14 2.65
N ALA A 5 5.51 25.28 1.77
CA ALA A 5 6.29 24.30 1.00
C ALA A 5 7.33 23.54 1.87
N PRO A 6 6.86 22.68 2.80
CA PRO A 6 7.77 21.92 3.66
C PRO A 6 8.61 20.95 2.83
N ILE A 7 9.93 21.01 2.99
CA ILE A 7 10.81 19.89 2.64
C ILE A 7 10.56 18.82 3.70
N ARG A 8 10.06 17.67 3.28
CA ARG A 8 9.80 16.51 4.12
C ARG A 8 11.01 15.59 4.06
N THR A 9 11.63 15.38 5.21
CA THR A 9 12.73 14.45 5.39
C THR A 9 12.32 13.37 6.36
N ASN A 10 12.49 12.10 5.96
CA ASN A 10 12.20 10.96 6.82
C ASN A 10 13.36 9.95 6.76
N ILE A 11 13.85 9.53 7.92
CA ILE A 11 14.99 8.62 8.06
C ILE A 11 14.54 7.39 8.82
N TYR A 12 14.52 6.23 8.18
CA TYR A 12 14.09 4.94 8.72
C TYR A 12 15.33 4.17 9.19
N ALA A 13 15.37 3.85 10.47
CA ALA A 13 16.46 3.08 11.05
C ALA A 13 15.94 1.75 11.61
N HIS A 14 16.76 0.71 11.51
CA HIS A 14 16.46 -0.59 12.13
C HIS A 14 16.53 -0.51 13.66
N GLN A 15 17.29 0.47 14.19
CA GLN A 15 17.53 0.62 15.62
C GLN A 15 16.26 1.02 16.37
N ASN A 16 16.02 0.36 17.50
CA ASN A 16 14.88 0.68 18.33
C ASN A 16 15.14 1.95 19.19
N LEU A 17 14.33 2.99 18.97
CA LEU A 17 14.37 4.24 19.74
C LEU A 17 13.58 4.20 21.06
N ALA A 18 12.93 3.09 21.42
CA ALA A 18 12.33 2.91 22.75
C ALA A 18 13.39 2.75 23.85
N ASP A 19 14.58 2.25 23.48
CA ASP A 19 15.74 2.24 24.37
C ASP A 19 16.22 3.68 24.65
N PRO A 20 16.33 4.08 25.93
CA PRO A 20 16.73 5.44 26.30
C PRO A 20 18.09 5.86 25.78
N GLN A 21 19.08 4.97 25.75
CA GLN A 21 20.43 5.32 25.32
C GLN A 21 20.45 5.59 23.83
N ASN A 22 19.80 4.75 23.04
CA ASN A 22 19.63 4.95 21.60
C ASN A 22 18.85 6.25 21.32
N PHE A 23 17.76 6.48 22.04
CA PHE A 23 16.96 7.70 21.93
C PHE A 23 17.79 8.96 22.22
N PHE A 24 18.50 9.01 23.34
CA PHE A 24 19.34 10.15 23.70
C PHE A 24 20.48 10.35 22.71
N ARG A 25 21.14 9.27 22.27
CA ARG A 25 22.20 9.32 21.25
C ARG A 25 21.67 9.94 19.97
N ARG A 26 20.48 9.52 19.51
CA ARG A 26 19.86 10.06 18.29
C ARG A 26 19.58 11.56 18.38
N ILE A 27 19.02 12.03 19.51
CA ILE A 27 18.73 13.46 19.70
C ILE A 27 20.01 14.29 19.81
N LYS A 28 21.00 13.81 20.58
CA LYS A 28 22.30 14.49 20.73
C LYS A 28 22.99 14.62 19.38
N PHE A 29 23.04 13.54 18.60
CA PHE A 29 23.65 13.53 17.28
C PHE A 29 23.02 14.59 16.37
N ARG A 30 21.69 14.75 16.40
CA ARG A 30 21.01 15.84 15.67
C ARG A 30 21.46 17.21 16.15
N CYS A 31 21.48 17.46 17.46
CA CYS A 31 21.86 18.76 18.00
C CYS A 31 23.30 19.14 17.63
N GLU A 32 24.20 18.16 17.59
CA GLU A 32 25.62 18.35 17.26
C GLU A 32 25.84 18.55 15.75
N ASN A 33 25.13 17.80 14.90
CA ASN A 33 25.36 17.77 13.47
C ASN A 33 24.43 18.66 12.64
N TYR A 34 23.35 19.17 13.24
CA TYR A 34 22.46 20.14 12.60
C TYR A 34 21.98 21.25 13.56
N PRO A 35 22.89 22.09 14.09
CA PRO A 35 22.58 23.07 15.14
C PRO A 35 21.52 24.11 14.72
N GLU A 36 21.37 24.38 13.43
CA GLU A 36 20.38 25.31 12.88
C GLU A 36 18.93 24.85 13.07
N LEU A 37 18.72 23.53 13.22
CA LEU A 37 17.42 22.90 13.44
C LEU A 37 17.22 22.39 14.88
N ILE A 38 18.01 22.88 15.85
CA ILE A 38 17.74 22.59 17.27
C ILE A 38 16.31 23.03 17.62
N PRO A 39 15.48 22.17 18.22
CA PRO A 39 14.12 22.53 18.61
C PRO A 39 14.06 23.70 19.58
N GLU A 40 12.96 24.43 19.55
CA GLU A 40 12.63 25.39 20.60
C GLU A 40 11.70 24.77 21.65
N LYS A 41 10.81 23.88 21.21
CA LYS A 41 9.86 23.18 22.06
C LYS A 41 9.76 21.72 21.66
N CYS A 42 9.47 20.87 22.63
CA CYS A 42 9.19 19.46 22.42
C CYS A 42 8.09 18.95 23.35
N GLY A 43 7.64 17.72 23.09
CA GLY A 43 6.71 16.99 23.94
C GLY A 43 6.34 15.64 23.33
N PHE A 44 5.87 14.72 24.16
CA PHE A 44 5.37 13.41 23.72
C PHE A 44 3.89 13.45 23.29
N TRP A 45 3.22 14.58 23.51
CA TRP A 45 1.85 14.85 23.07
C TRP A 45 1.69 16.36 22.84
N GLU A 46 0.76 16.73 21.96
CA GLU A 46 0.37 18.13 21.80
C GLU A 46 -0.50 18.59 23.00
N PRO A 47 -0.39 19.86 23.42
CA PRO A 47 0.55 20.88 22.93
C PRO A 47 1.96 20.73 23.50
N PHE A 48 3.00 21.14 22.74
CA PHE A 48 4.41 21.08 23.16
C PHE A 48 4.71 22.09 24.28
N LYS A 49 4.76 21.61 25.52
CA LYS A 49 4.96 22.46 26.72
C LYS A 49 6.41 22.58 27.17
N ILE A 50 7.30 21.68 26.74
CA ILE A 50 8.69 21.63 27.20
C ILE A 50 9.52 22.56 26.34
N LYS A 51 10.26 23.51 26.94
CA LYS A 51 11.29 24.28 26.24
C LYS A 51 12.50 23.38 26.04
N PHE A 52 12.98 23.27 24.81
CA PHE A 52 14.08 22.37 24.50
C PHE A 52 15.44 23.07 24.65
N SER A 53 16.40 22.35 25.23
CA SER A 53 17.85 22.62 25.14
C SER A 53 18.60 21.28 25.11
N PRO A 54 19.85 21.23 24.60
CA PRO A 54 20.63 19.99 24.64
C PRO A 54 20.83 19.43 26.05
N ASP A 55 20.89 20.29 27.07
CA ASP A 55 21.13 19.89 28.46
C ASP A 55 19.99 19.07 29.08
N ILE A 56 18.77 19.18 28.54
CA ILE A 56 17.63 18.44 29.08
C ILE A 56 17.50 17.02 28.51
N ILE A 57 18.28 16.65 27.48
CA ILE A 57 18.07 15.42 26.70
C ILE A 57 17.95 14.19 27.62
N GLU A 58 18.89 14.01 28.56
CA GLU A 58 18.94 12.85 29.46
C GLU A 58 17.83 12.82 30.51
N THR A 59 17.05 13.90 30.61
CA THR A 59 15.91 14.04 31.55
C THR A 59 14.57 14.14 30.83
N LEU A 60 14.56 13.98 29.50
CA LEU A 60 13.34 14.11 28.69
C LEU A 60 12.36 12.97 28.94
N ILE A 61 12.84 11.75 29.15
CA ILE A 61 11.98 10.58 29.34
C ILE A 61 11.38 10.65 30.75
N PRO A 62 10.05 10.70 30.90
CA PRO A 62 9.44 10.72 32.22
C PRO A 62 9.56 9.34 32.90
N ASP A 63 9.71 9.34 34.23
CA ASP A 63 9.85 8.13 35.05
C ASP A 63 8.62 7.20 35.01
N ASP A 64 7.47 7.71 34.56
CA ASP A 64 6.17 7.02 34.57
C ASP A 64 6.01 5.91 33.52
N ARG A 65 6.99 5.72 32.63
CA ARG A 65 6.99 4.71 31.55
C ARG A 65 8.00 3.59 31.73
N GLY A 66 8.36 3.28 32.98
CA GLY A 66 9.39 2.27 33.27
C GLY A 66 10.76 2.65 32.66
N GLY A 67 10.97 3.94 32.40
CA GLY A 67 12.18 4.48 31.79
C GLY A 67 12.25 4.40 30.27
N GLN A 68 11.26 3.85 29.54
CA GLN A 68 11.31 3.77 28.06
C GLN A 68 10.92 5.09 27.37
N ALA A 69 11.54 5.36 26.22
CA ALA A 69 11.21 6.53 25.41
C ALA A 69 9.89 6.32 24.65
N GLY A 70 9.12 7.41 24.51
CA GLY A 70 8.03 7.50 23.55
C GLY A 70 8.39 8.37 22.34
N SER A 71 7.49 8.48 21.38
CA SER A 71 7.68 9.39 20.24
C SER A 71 7.73 10.84 20.72
N LEU A 72 8.83 11.54 20.42
CA LEU A 72 9.06 12.92 20.81
C LEU A 72 8.85 13.84 19.62
N TYR A 73 7.79 14.62 19.69
CA TYR A 73 7.49 15.67 18.74
C TYR A 73 8.22 16.94 19.12
N TRP A 74 8.64 17.70 18.12
CA TRP A 74 9.40 18.92 18.32
C TRP A 74 9.02 19.99 17.31
N SER A 75 9.29 21.24 17.69
CA SER A 75 8.96 22.39 16.85
C SER A 75 9.93 23.54 17.05
N ARG A 76 10.07 24.34 15.99
CA ARG A 76 10.90 25.53 15.91
C ARG A 76 10.22 26.59 15.04
N THR A 77 10.05 27.77 15.60
CA THR A 77 9.44 28.95 14.96
C THR A 77 10.46 29.98 14.49
N LYS A 78 11.69 29.94 15.03
CA LYS A 78 12.84 30.71 14.53
C LYS A 78 13.30 30.16 13.19
N ARG A 79 13.97 31.01 12.39
CA ARG A 79 14.68 30.57 11.18
C ARG A 79 15.78 29.56 11.58
N THR A 80 15.89 28.40 10.95
CA THR A 80 14.98 27.82 9.94
C THR A 80 13.73 27.24 10.60
N LYS A 81 12.53 27.65 10.15
CA LYS A 81 11.27 27.13 10.70
C LYS A 81 11.13 25.66 10.37
N ALA A 82 10.81 24.86 11.38
CA ALA A 82 10.68 23.43 11.22
C ALA A 82 9.83 22.80 12.33
N TRP A 83 9.33 21.61 12.06
CA TRP A 83 8.81 20.69 13.07
C TRP A 83 9.17 19.27 12.68
N GLY A 84 8.99 18.34 13.60
CA GLY A 84 9.25 16.94 13.30
C GLY A 84 9.03 16.04 14.49
N ALA A 85 9.53 14.81 14.39
CA ALA A 85 9.43 13.81 15.43
C ALA A 85 10.64 12.88 15.44
N PHE A 86 10.95 12.33 16.61
CA PHE A 86 11.65 11.05 16.72
C PHE A 86 10.61 10.04 17.14
N SER A 87 10.22 9.13 16.26
CA SER A 87 9.16 8.17 16.53
C SER A 87 9.75 6.84 16.94
N VAL A 88 9.21 6.30 18.03
CA VAL A 88 9.43 4.91 18.41
C VAL A 88 8.43 4.04 17.65
N PRO A 89 8.82 2.81 17.26
CA PRO A 89 7.93 1.94 16.52
C PRO A 89 6.75 1.51 17.40
N MET A 90 5.53 1.56 16.84
CA MET A 90 4.32 1.10 17.54
C MET A 90 4.29 -0.43 17.74
N HIS A 91 4.93 -1.16 16.82
CA HIS A 91 5.03 -2.61 16.80
C HIS A 91 6.48 -3.01 16.52
N SER A 92 6.91 -4.18 16.98
CA SER A 92 8.31 -4.64 16.83
C SER A 92 8.74 -4.85 15.37
N ASN A 93 7.80 -4.90 14.44
CA ASN A 93 8.02 -5.05 13.00
C ASN A 93 7.97 -3.72 12.23
N MET A 94 8.12 -2.58 12.91
CA MET A 94 8.15 -1.25 12.30
C MET A 94 9.50 -0.57 12.53
N HIS A 95 9.92 0.26 11.57
CA HIS A 95 11.11 1.09 11.75
C HIS A 95 10.85 2.14 12.83
N ALA A 96 11.89 2.46 13.61
CA ALA A 96 11.95 3.76 14.23
C ALA A 96 12.29 4.80 13.16
N ASN A 97 11.81 6.04 13.31
CA ASN A 97 12.09 7.06 12.32
C ASN A 97 12.31 8.46 12.89
N GLU A 98 13.08 9.24 12.16
CA GLU A 98 13.24 10.67 12.39
C GLU A 98 12.59 11.45 11.26
N VAL A 99 11.64 12.30 11.62
CA VAL A 99 10.90 13.18 10.70
C VAL A 99 11.37 14.61 10.91
N ILE A 100 11.66 15.30 9.81
CA ILE A 100 12.00 16.72 9.77
C ILE A 100 11.23 17.39 8.63
N HIS A 101 10.37 18.34 8.96
CA HIS A 101 9.70 19.20 8.00
C HIS A 101 10.23 20.62 8.16
N SER A 102 11.03 21.08 7.20
CA SER A 102 11.64 22.41 7.23
C SER A 102 11.16 23.29 6.06
N GLU A 103 11.10 24.60 6.28
CA GLU A 103 10.62 25.54 5.26
C GLU A 103 11.61 25.67 4.10
N LEU A 104 11.19 25.39 2.85
CA LEU A 104 12.04 25.39 1.65
C LEU A 104 12.91 26.65 1.55
N GLN A 105 12.30 27.82 1.60
CA GLN A 105 12.98 29.12 1.41
C GLN A 105 13.97 29.49 2.53
N GLN A 106 13.97 28.74 3.64
CA GLN A 106 14.84 28.98 4.78
C GLN A 106 15.87 27.87 4.98
N THR A 107 15.70 26.72 4.33
CA THR A 107 16.54 25.54 4.53
C THR A 107 17.75 25.60 3.60
N ASP A 108 18.94 25.44 4.16
CA ASP A 108 20.15 25.18 3.38
C ASP A 108 20.14 23.70 2.95
N GLN A 109 19.87 23.47 1.67
CA GLN A 109 19.78 22.13 1.07
C GLN A 109 21.04 21.30 1.32
N ASN A 110 22.22 21.89 1.16
CA ASN A 110 23.48 21.14 1.29
C ASN A 110 23.68 20.69 2.73
N LYS A 111 23.39 21.56 3.71
CA LYS A 111 23.43 21.16 5.12
C LYS A 111 22.42 20.08 5.47
N LEU A 112 21.22 20.13 4.90
CA LEU A 112 20.22 19.08 5.09
C LEU A 112 20.69 17.73 4.53
N ILE A 113 21.19 17.71 3.29
CA ILE A 113 21.74 16.50 2.66
C ILE A 113 22.87 15.93 3.51
N GLU A 114 23.85 16.77 3.89
CA GLU A 114 25.00 16.32 4.67
C GLU A 114 24.60 15.81 6.05
N TYR A 115 23.59 16.41 6.69
CA TYR A 115 23.02 15.89 7.91
C TYR A 115 22.40 14.49 7.70
N VAL A 116 21.53 14.34 6.70
CA VAL A 116 20.86 13.07 6.40
C VAL A 116 21.89 11.97 6.16
N LYS A 117 22.92 12.22 5.34
CA LYS A 117 24.01 11.27 5.10
C LYS A 117 24.72 10.85 6.38
N LYS A 118 25.11 11.81 7.23
CA LYS A 118 25.78 11.54 8.51
C LYS A 118 24.93 10.70 9.45
N VAL A 119 23.64 10.99 9.54
CA VAL A 119 22.71 10.22 10.36
C VAL A 119 22.53 8.81 9.82
N CYS A 120 22.42 8.66 8.50
CA CYS A 120 22.30 7.34 7.88
C CYS A 120 23.54 6.48 8.14
N LEU A 121 24.74 7.07 8.07
CA LEU A 121 26.01 6.40 8.38
C LEU A 121 26.14 6.02 9.87
N GLU A 122 25.74 6.92 10.77
CA GLU A 122 25.87 6.69 12.22
C GLU A 122 24.91 5.62 12.73
N PHE A 123 23.71 5.53 12.14
CA PHE A 123 22.61 4.71 12.65
C PHE A 123 22.13 3.64 11.66
N ASN A 124 22.93 3.34 10.63
CA ASN A 124 22.66 2.32 9.61
C ASN A 124 21.20 2.39 9.09
N ALA A 125 20.84 3.52 8.50
CA ALA A 125 19.48 3.69 7.99
C ALA A 125 19.17 2.69 6.86
N ASP A 126 17.99 2.09 6.89
CA ASP A 126 17.50 1.23 5.81
C ASP A 126 17.02 2.08 4.61
N LEU A 127 16.50 3.28 4.90
CA LEU A 127 16.04 4.25 3.92
C LEU A 127 16.09 5.65 4.52
N ALA A 128 16.46 6.66 3.72
CA ALA A 128 16.13 8.05 4.03
C ALA A 128 15.61 8.77 2.79
N ILE A 129 14.63 9.65 2.99
CA ILE A 129 13.92 10.37 1.93
C ILE A 129 14.02 11.87 2.21
N ILE A 130 14.24 12.66 1.16
CA ILE A 130 14.13 14.12 1.12
C ILE A 130 13.28 14.46 -0.10
N ASP A 131 12.10 15.07 0.11
CA ASP A 131 11.26 15.53 -1.00
C ASP A 131 10.29 16.65 -0.58
N ILE A 132 9.50 17.15 -1.53
CA ILE A 132 8.38 18.08 -1.29
C ILE A 132 7.09 17.45 -1.83
N GLU A 133 6.02 17.55 -1.05
CA GLU A 133 4.70 17.18 -1.52
C GLU A 133 4.11 18.29 -2.38
N VAL A 134 3.85 17.99 -3.66
CA VAL A 134 3.23 18.91 -4.61
C VAL A 134 1.76 18.56 -4.75
N ASN A 135 0.84 19.40 -4.29
CA ASN A 135 -0.59 19.11 -4.44
C ASN A 135 -1.07 19.54 -5.84
N ASP A 136 -1.08 18.61 -6.79
CA ASP A 136 -1.55 18.83 -8.15
C ASP A 136 -2.45 17.69 -8.66
N SER A 137 -2.95 17.84 -9.89
CA SER A 137 -3.89 16.88 -10.49
C SER A 137 -3.30 15.47 -10.62
N TRP A 138 -1.98 15.34 -10.75
CA TRP A 138 -1.35 14.03 -10.86
C TRP A 138 -1.34 13.31 -9.51
N ASN A 139 -1.00 14.02 -8.42
CA ASN A 139 -1.09 13.44 -7.07
C ASN A 139 -2.54 13.15 -6.66
N LEU A 140 -3.49 14.02 -7.07
CA LEU A 140 -4.93 13.77 -6.88
C LEU A 140 -5.41 12.52 -7.64
N ALA A 141 -4.85 12.24 -8.82
CA ALA A 141 -5.17 11.05 -9.60
C ALA A 141 -4.47 9.77 -9.09
N ASN A 142 -3.42 9.91 -8.24
CA ASN A 142 -2.62 8.79 -7.75
C ASN A 142 -2.44 8.82 -6.22
N PRO A 143 -3.52 8.86 -5.42
CA PRO A 143 -3.43 9.00 -3.96
C PRO A 143 -2.72 7.82 -3.27
N HIS A 144 -2.64 6.65 -3.93
CA HIS A 144 -2.03 5.42 -3.41
C HIS A 144 -0.50 5.43 -3.41
N ILE A 145 0.09 6.33 -4.19
CA ILE A 145 1.54 6.58 -4.15
C ILE A 145 1.93 7.14 -2.76
N GLY A 146 0.95 7.48 -1.90
CA GLY A 146 1.23 7.92 -0.54
C GLY A 146 1.97 9.26 -0.55
N GLY A 147 2.02 9.90 0.61
CA GLY A 147 2.84 11.09 0.75
C GLY A 147 4.34 10.78 0.60
N VAL A 148 5.16 11.80 0.81
CA VAL A 148 6.64 11.73 0.86
C VAL A 148 7.18 10.89 2.04
N GLU A 149 6.31 10.23 2.80
CA GLU A 149 6.63 9.59 4.08
C GLU A 149 5.94 8.22 4.19
N PRO A 150 6.40 7.21 3.42
CA PRO A 150 5.81 5.88 3.45
C PRO A 150 5.88 5.24 4.84
N THR A 151 4.89 4.45 5.21
CA THR A 151 4.93 3.65 6.43
C THR A 151 5.80 2.40 6.23
N THR A 152 6.26 1.76 7.31
CA THR A 152 6.94 0.46 7.19
C THR A 152 6.04 -0.60 6.56
N ASP A 153 4.74 -0.55 6.81
CA ASP A 153 3.76 -1.44 6.17
C ASP A 153 3.78 -1.25 4.64
N GLN A 154 3.74 -0.01 4.15
CA GLN A 154 3.87 0.27 2.72
C GLN A 154 5.21 -0.24 2.17
N LEU A 155 6.33 0.07 2.83
CA LEU A 155 7.67 -0.37 2.37
C LEU A 155 7.82 -1.89 2.33
N CYS A 156 7.07 -2.63 3.16
CA CYS A 156 7.01 -4.10 3.13
C CYS A 156 6.15 -4.66 1.99
N ASN A 157 5.48 -3.80 1.21
CA ASN A 157 4.62 -4.20 0.10
C ASN A 157 5.06 -3.58 -1.25
N TRP A 158 5.61 -2.36 -1.25
CA TRP A 158 6.22 -1.67 -2.41
C TRP A 158 6.92 -0.36 -1.97
N LEU A 159 7.81 0.18 -2.80
CA LEU A 159 8.28 1.56 -2.66
C LEU A 159 7.32 2.48 -3.44
N PRO A 160 6.71 3.53 -2.84
CA PRO A 160 5.64 4.21 -3.56
C PRO A 160 6.11 5.02 -4.77
N ASP A 161 7.26 5.68 -4.68
CA ASP A 161 7.84 6.42 -5.79
C ASP A 161 9.37 6.54 -5.64
N MET A 162 10.03 7.11 -6.65
CA MET A 162 11.38 7.62 -6.50
C MET A 162 11.33 9.05 -5.97
N TYR A 163 12.09 9.33 -4.91
CA TYR A 163 12.12 10.63 -4.25
C TYR A 163 13.29 11.51 -4.72
N TRP A 164 13.18 12.83 -4.57
CA TRP A 164 14.19 13.79 -5.03
C TRP A 164 15.58 13.51 -4.48
N GLY A 165 15.69 13.28 -3.16
CA GLY A 165 16.90 12.82 -2.50
C GLY A 165 16.61 11.55 -1.72
N VAL A 166 17.39 10.50 -1.94
CA VAL A 166 17.22 9.22 -1.24
C VAL A 166 18.56 8.65 -0.80
N VAL A 167 18.61 8.12 0.41
CA VAL A 167 19.68 7.20 0.84
C VAL A 167 19.09 5.81 0.86
N PHE A 168 19.60 4.93 0.01
CA PHE A 168 19.27 3.51 0.02
C PHE A 168 20.26 2.78 0.93
N GLY A 169 19.73 2.14 1.97
CA GLY A 169 20.48 1.28 2.88
C GLY A 169 20.64 -0.15 2.36
N LYS A 170 21.24 -0.98 3.22
CA LYS A 170 21.54 -2.38 2.94
C LYS A 170 20.37 -3.16 2.31
N PRO A 171 19.12 -3.09 2.79
CA PRO A 171 18.02 -3.87 2.20
C PRO A 171 17.77 -3.58 0.72
N TYR A 172 18.00 -2.33 0.29
CA TYR A 172 17.84 -1.92 -1.11
C TYR A 172 19.09 -2.19 -1.95
N ILE A 173 20.28 -2.10 -1.35
CA ILE A 173 21.52 -2.50 -2.02
C ILE A 173 21.53 -4.02 -2.27
N ASP A 174 21.08 -4.83 -1.31
CA ASP A 174 20.95 -6.28 -1.48
C ASP A 174 19.92 -6.64 -2.57
N LEU A 175 18.90 -5.80 -2.77
CA LEU A 175 17.84 -5.97 -3.76
C LEU A 175 18.29 -5.64 -5.19
N TRP A 176 18.94 -4.50 -5.40
CA TRP A 176 19.35 -4.00 -6.72
C TRP A 176 20.81 -4.32 -7.09
N GLY A 177 21.67 -4.48 -6.10
CA GLY A 177 23.12 -4.50 -6.25
C GLY A 177 23.72 -3.09 -6.30
N GLU A 178 24.91 -2.96 -5.73
CA GLU A 178 25.67 -1.70 -5.67
C GLU A 178 25.89 -1.07 -7.06
N ASN A 179 26.36 -1.87 -8.03
CA ASN A 179 26.71 -1.36 -9.35
C ASN A 179 25.52 -0.72 -10.06
N LEU A 180 24.34 -1.34 -9.98
CA LEU A 180 23.13 -0.80 -10.60
C LEU A 180 22.75 0.55 -9.97
N LEU A 181 22.84 0.65 -8.64
CA LEU A 181 22.54 1.89 -7.92
C LEU A 181 23.54 3.02 -8.24
N LEU A 182 24.82 2.71 -8.41
CA LEU A 182 25.86 3.70 -8.75
C LEU A 182 25.73 4.25 -10.17
N ASP A 183 25.17 3.47 -11.10
CA ASP A 183 24.99 3.82 -12.50
C ASP A 183 23.64 4.51 -12.80
N VAL A 184 22.80 4.75 -11.78
CA VAL A 184 21.50 5.39 -11.94
C VAL A 184 21.64 6.76 -12.63
N PRO A 185 20.81 7.06 -13.65
CA PRO A 185 20.85 8.34 -14.34
C PRO A 185 20.24 9.44 -13.48
N ALA A 186 20.95 9.91 -12.47
CA ALA A 186 20.56 11.01 -11.59
C ALA A 186 21.58 12.16 -11.66
N PHE A 187 21.23 13.34 -11.15
CA PHE A 187 22.16 14.47 -11.08
C PHE A 187 23.41 14.12 -10.27
N LYS A 188 23.23 13.41 -9.17
CA LYS A 188 24.33 12.94 -8.34
C LYS A 188 24.01 11.59 -7.73
N VAL A 189 25.00 10.69 -7.80
CA VAL A 189 25.02 9.42 -7.08
C VAL A 189 26.32 9.35 -6.29
N GLU A 190 26.25 9.00 -5.02
CA GLU A 190 27.38 9.01 -4.10
C GLU A 190 27.35 7.77 -3.20
N LYS A 191 28.39 6.93 -3.30
CA LYS A 191 28.62 5.85 -2.33
C LYS A 191 29.04 6.46 -0.99
N LEU A 192 28.22 6.26 0.05
CA LEU A 192 28.54 6.71 1.41
C LEU A 192 29.32 5.64 2.18
N SER A 193 28.95 4.37 1.98
CA SER A 193 29.63 3.18 2.49
C SER A 193 29.30 1.96 1.61
N ASP A 194 29.78 0.76 1.96
CA ASP A 194 29.38 -0.48 1.28
C ASP A 194 27.89 -0.82 1.49
N GLU A 195 27.23 -0.19 2.46
CA GLU A 195 25.84 -0.44 2.83
C GLU A 195 24.92 0.77 2.61
N LEU A 196 25.45 1.87 2.07
CA LEU A 196 24.69 3.12 1.90
C LEU A 196 25.07 3.84 0.60
N ILE A 197 24.06 4.13 -0.22
CA ILE A 197 24.20 4.93 -1.45
C ILE A 197 23.21 6.08 -1.41
N PHE A 198 23.69 7.30 -1.67
CA PHE A 198 22.87 8.49 -1.83
C PHE A 198 22.62 8.79 -3.31
N ILE A 199 21.37 9.09 -3.65
CA ILE A 199 20.94 9.50 -4.99
C ILE A 199 20.19 10.82 -4.87
N GLN A 200 20.52 11.76 -5.76
CA GLN A 200 19.87 13.07 -5.90
C GLN A 200 19.43 13.25 -7.36
N LEU A 201 18.13 13.39 -7.60
CA LEU A 201 17.54 13.40 -8.95
C LEU A 201 17.93 14.63 -9.77
N THR A 202 17.79 15.83 -9.19
CA THR A 202 18.13 17.12 -9.82
C THR A 202 18.98 17.97 -8.87
N GLU A 203 19.61 19.03 -9.37
CA GLU A 203 20.53 19.86 -8.58
C GLU A 203 19.86 20.55 -7.38
N SER A 204 18.60 20.96 -7.50
CA SER A 204 17.90 21.76 -6.49
C SER A 204 16.58 21.13 -6.05
N ILE A 205 16.33 21.05 -4.73
CA ILE A 205 15.05 20.59 -4.17
C ILE A 205 13.91 21.53 -4.56
N SER A 206 14.20 22.80 -4.85
CA SER A 206 13.22 23.73 -5.38
C SER A 206 12.68 23.31 -6.75
N ASP A 207 13.43 22.51 -7.54
CA ASP A 207 12.98 22.01 -8.84
C ASP A 207 11.71 21.15 -8.71
N VAL A 208 11.46 20.51 -7.56
CA VAL A 208 10.22 19.74 -7.31
C VAL A 208 8.98 20.64 -7.47
N VAL A 209 9.11 21.92 -7.10
CA VAL A 209 8.02 22.92 -7.20
C VAL A 209 8.14 23.79 -8.46
N GLU A 210 9.36 24.19 -8.82
CA GLU A 210 9.63 25.14 -9.90
C GLU A 210 9.67 24.48 -11.28
N LYS A 211 10.03 23.19 -11.34
CA LYS A 211 10.19 22.39 -12.56
C LYS A 211 9.59 20.99 -12.38
N THR A 212 8.38 20.93 -11.80
CA THR A 212 7.71 19.68 -11.40
C THR A 212 7.71 18.61 -12.50
N GLU A 213 7.45 18.98 -13.75
CA GLU A 213 7.42 18.04 -14.87
C GLU A 213 8.80 17.46 -15.21
N GLU A 214 9.87 18.27 -15.14
CA GLU A 214 11.23 17.79 -15.37
C GLU A 214 11.65 16.79 -14.29
N VAL A 215 11.30 17.06 -13.02
CA VAL A 215 11.54 16.12 -11.92
C VAL A 215 10.74 14.83 -12.10
N ARG A 216 9.49 14.90 -12.58
CA ARG A 216 8.68 13.70 -12.86
C ARG A 216 9.29 12.83 -13.94
N ILE A 217 9.70 13.43 -15.07
CA ILE A 217 10.40 12.71 -16.13
C ILE A 217 11.65 12.03 -15.56
N LYS A 218 12.39 12.73 -14.69
CA LYS A 218 13.59 12.19 -14.05
C LYS A 218 13.28 11.03 -13.08
N ARG A 219 12.18 11.10 -12.32
CA ARG A 219 11.72 9.99 -11.48
C ARG A 219 11.41 8.76 -12.32
N GLU A 220 10.66 8.91 -13.40
CA GLU A 220 10.30 7.79 -14.29
C GLU A 220 11.52 7.21 -15.03
N GLU A 221 12.47 8.05 -15.43
CA GLU A 221 13.76 7.62 -15.99
C GLU A 221 14.52 6.72 -15.01
N VAL A 222 14.67 7.16 -13.75
CA VAL A 222 15.35 6.39 -12.70
C VAL A 222 14.58 5.12 -12.34
N LYS A 223 13.26 5.19 -12.21
CA LYS A 223 12.40 4.01 -11.94
C LYS A 223 12.53 2.97 -13.03
N SER A 224 12.52 3.41 -14.29
CA SER A 224 12.70 2.54 -15.45
C SER A 224 14.10 1.92 -15.49
N PHE A 225 15.13 2.68 -15.09
CA PHE A 225 16.51 2.18 -15.02
C PHE A 225 16.69 1.13 -13.92
N LEU A 226 16.14 1.39 -12.73
CA LEU A 226 16.17 0.47 -11.60
C LEU A 226 15.20 -0.71 -11.76
N ASN A 227 14.42 -0.77 -12.83
CA ASN A 227 13.19 -1.55 -12.94
C ASN A 227 13.34 -3.01 -12.51
N ASN A 228 12.89 -3.26 -11.29
CA ASN A 228 12.85 -4.56 -10.65
C ASN A 228 11.46 -4.80 -10.04
N TYR A 229 10.40 -4.10 -10.45
CA TYR A 229 9.05 -4.18 -9.87
C TYR A 229 9.01 -3.84 -8.37
N VAL A 230 9.90 -2.96 -7.91
CA VAL A 230 9.95 -2.46 -6.53
C VAL A 230 8.94 -1.34 -6.31
N PHE A 231 8.74 -0.52 -7.34
CA PHE A 231 7.90 0.67 -7.27
C PHE A 231 6.42 0.31 -7.45
N TYR A 232 5.54 1.04 -6.75
CA TYR A 232 4.09 0.90 -6.91
C TYR A 232 3.65 1.13 -8.36
N THR A 233 2.75 0.28 -8.85
CA THR A 233 2.05 0.50 -10.11
C THR A 233 0.54 0.35 -9.91
N PRO A 234 -0.31 1.22 -10.49
CA PRO A 234 -1.76 1.17 -10.25
C PRO A 234 -2.43 -0.13 -10.67
N ASP A 235 -1.89 -0.85 -11.67
CA ASP A 235 -2.40 -2.13 -12.15
C ASP A 235 -2.18 -3.27 -11.15
N LYS A 236 -1.06 -3.26 -10.42
CA LYS A 236 -0.71 -4.26 -9.39
C LYS A 236 -0.93 -3.78 -7.96
N GLY A 237 -1.36 -2.54 -7.78
CA GLY A 237 -1.59 -1.93 -6.48
C GLY A 237 -2.75 -2.59 -5.73
N TYR A 238 -2.50 -3.01 -4.49
CA TYR A 238 -3.50 -3.66 -3.64
C TYR A 238 -3.63 -2.98 -2.27
N ARG A 239 -4.72 -3.28 -1.56
CA ARG A 239 -4.90 -2.83 -0.17
C ARG A 239 -4.25 -3.84 0.79
N SER A 240 -3.23 -3.41 1.53
CA SER A 240 -2.54 -4.24 2.55
C SER A 240 -3.34 -4.38 3.84
N GLY A 241 -4.15 -3.37 4.19
CA GLY A 241 -4.96 -3.34 5.41
C GLY A 241 -6.36 -3.94 5.27
N ASN A 242 -7.10 -3.99 6.39
CA ASN A 242 -8.53 -4.33 6.36
C ASN A 242 -9.28 -3.25 5.60
N THR A 243 -10.27 -3.64 4.80
CA THR A 243 -11.11 -2.70 4.05
C THR A 243 -12.59 -2.94 4.30
N LEU A 244 -13.38 -1.89 4.12
CA LEU A 244 -14.84 -1.90 4.28
C LEU A 244 -15.46 -1.25 3.05
N TRP A 245 -16.36 -1.92 2.36
CA TRP A 245 -16.96 -1.40 1.13
C TRP A 245 -18.47 -1.29 1.27
N PHE A 246 -19.06 -0.35 0.54
CA PHE A 246 -20.51 -0.20 0.39
C PHE A 246 -20.88 -0.30 -1.08
N PHE A 247 -21.91 -1.07 -1.45
CA PHE A 247 -22.38 -1.08 -2.83
C PHE A 247 -23.27 0.14 -3.14
N SER A 248 -22.99 0.87 -4.21
CA SER A 248 -23.74 2.08 -4.62
C SER A 248 -25.17 1.79 -5.06
N GLY A 249 -25.42 0.60 -5.60
CA GLY A 249 -26.68 0.21 -6.22
C GLY A 249 -27.65 -0.53 -5.32
N ARG A 250 -27.40 -0.63 -4.00
CA ARG A 250 -28.26 -1.34 -3.05
C ARG A 250 -28.88 -0.38 -2.03
N SER A 251 -30.20 -0.43 -1.93
CA SER A 251 -31.00 0.48 -1.10
C SER A 251 -30.96 0.22 0.42
N GLU A 252 -30.37 -0.90 0.88
CA GLU A 252 -30.26 -1.26 2.31
C GLU A 252 -28.86 -1.79 2.70
N ASN A 253 -28.50 -1.61 3.99
CA ASN A 253 -27.22 -1.87 4.65
C ASN A 253 -26.36 -3.03 4.10
N ASP A 254 -25.35 -2.71 3.29
CA ASP A 254 -24.36 -3.67 2.79
C ASP A 254 -22.93 -3.26 3.08
N LEU A 255 -22.57 -3.34 4.36
CA LEU A 255 -21.18 -3.24 4.74
C LEU A 255 -20.47 -4.55 4.40
N ILE A 256 -19.49 -4.51 3.51
CA ILE A 256 -18.65 -5.68 3.18
C ILE A 256 -17.28 -5.48 3.80
N ARG A 257 -16.94 -6.35 4.74
CA ARG A 257 -15.60 -6.39 5.31
C ARG A 257 -14.72 -7.35 4.53
N ILE A 258 -13.58 -6.84 4.06
CA ILE A 258 -12.54 -7.68 3.48
C ILE A 258 -11.35 -7.69 4.44
N PRO A 259 -11.04 -8.86 5.04
CA PRO A 259 -9.88 -9.01 5.91
C PRO A 259 -8.57 -8.72 5.18
N LYS A 260 -7.61 -8.15 5.92
CA LYS A 260 -6.24 -7.97 5.45
C LYS A 260 -5.59 -9.30 5.06
N VAL A 261 -4.60 -9.23 4.17
CA VAL A 261 -3.72 -10.38 3.89
C VAL A 261 -2.69 -10.48 5.02
N GLU A 262 -2.52 -11.67 5.60
CA GLU A 262 -1.66 -11.86 6.79
C GLU A 262 -0.22 -12.26 6.48
N TYR A 263 0.20 -12.26 5.20
CA TYR A 263 1.55 -12.60 4.78
C TYR A 263 2.11 -11.53 3.83
N ARG A 264 3.45 -11.50 3.69
CA ARG A 264 4.12 -10.64 2.72
C ARG A 264 3.92 -11.20 1.32
N THR A 265 3.31 -10.39 0.46
CA THR A 265 2.97 -10.83 -0.90
C THR A 265 4.20 -10.86 -1.79
N LYS A 266 4.12 -11.60 -2.90
CA LYS A 266 5.14 -11.56 -3.96
C LYS A 266 4.63 -10.82 -5.20
N VAL A 267 3.85 -9.76 -5.00
CA VAL A 267 3.35 -8.93 -6.12
C VAL A 267 4.42 -7.95 -6.59
N PHE A 268 5.21 -7.41 -5.67
CA PHE A 268 6.33 -6.50 -5.93
C PHE A 268 7.62 -7.10 -5.38
N ASN A 269 8.74 -6.76 -6.02
CA ASN A 269 10.06 -7.15 -5.55
C ASN A 269 10.49 -6.23 -4.41
N ILE A 270 10.22 -6.66 -3.19
CA ILE A 270 10.40 -5.85 -1.99
C ILE A 270 11.74 -6.14 -1.29
N PRO A 271 12.34 -5.14 -0.63
CA PRO A 271 13.51 -5.35 0.21
C PRO A 271 13.16 -6.17 1.48
N HIS A 272 14.16 -6.85 2.04
CA HIS A 272 14.02 -7.58 3.30
C HIS A 272 14.59 -6.78 4.48
N PHE A 273 13.71 -6.19 5.30
CA PHE A 273 14.11 -5.45 6.51
C PHE A 273 14.41 -6.38 7.69
N THR A 274 15.48 -6.07 8.44
CA THR A 274 15.83 -6.75 9.70
C THR A 274 15.77 -5.74 10.85
N LEU A 275 14.64 -5.71 11.55
CA LEU A 275 14.35 -4.68 12.57
C LEU A 275 14.68 -5.17 13.98
N GLU A 276 15.20 -4.28 14.83
CA GLU A 276 15.44 -4.59 16.24
C GLU A 276 14.12 -4.64 17.02
N ASN A 277 13.86 -5.77 17.69
CA ASN A 277 12.63 -5.94 18.47
C ASN A 277 12.54 -4.95 19.64
N SER A 278 11.40 -4.28 19.78
CA SER A 278 10.94 -3.71 21.05
C SER A 278 10.37 -4.85 21.90
N VAL A 279 11.10 -5.27 22.94
CA VAL A 279 10.61 -6.35 23.81
C VAL A 279 9.50 -5.81 24.74
N GLN A 280 8.39 -6.56 24.80
CA GLN A 280 7.30 -6.60 25.79
C GLN A 280 6.06 -5.70 25.61
N HIS A 281 5.30 -5.94 24.54
CA HIS A 281 3.89 -6.29 24.75
C HIS A 281 3.62 -7.69 24.17
N VAL A 282 2.99 -8.51 25.00
CA VAL A 282 2.62 -9.90 24.75
C VAL A 282 1.43 -9.95 23.78
N GLU A 283 1.37 -11.06 23.04
CA GLU A 283 0.45 -11.46 21.96
C GLU A 283 0.91 -11.02 20.56
N SER A 284 1.32 -11.92 19.67
CA SER A 284 1.42 -13.38 19.68
C SER A 284 2.31 -13.79 18.50
N ASP A 285 3.09 -14.85 18.68
CA ASP A 285 3.76 -15.69 17.67
C ASP A 285 3.44 -15.37 16.21
N ASP A 286 4.43 -14.97 15.40
CA ASP A 286 4.49 -15.29 13.94
C ASP A 286 5.72 -14.69 13.24
N ILE A 287 6.92 -14.98 13.73
CA ILE A 287 8.15 -14.77 12.93
C ILE A 287 8.86 -16.10 12.62
N GLN A 288 8.38 -17.23 13.18
CA GLN A 288 9.00 -18.54 12.96
C GLN A 288 8.04 -19.65 12.50
N ASN A 289 6.79 -19.34 12.15
CA ASN A 289 5.83 -20.31 11.59
C ASN A 289 5.40 -19.90 10.16
N GLU A 290 6.35 -19.78 9.24
CA GLU A 290 6.07 -19.49 7.82
C GLU A 290 5.23 -20.52 7.01
N PRO A 291 4.80 -21.70 7.48
CA PRO A 291 3.86 -22.52 6.72
C PRO A 291 2.41 -22.55 7.26
N LYS A 292 2.07 -21.90 8.38
CA LYS A 292 0.73 -22.08 8.98
C LYS A 292 -0.35 -21.10 8.51
N LYS A 293 -0.01 -20.01 7.81
CA LYS A 293 -0.98 -18.96 7.42
C LYS A 293 -1.40 -18.93 5.95
N LEU A 294 -0.72 -19.64 5.05
CA LEU A 294 -1.14 -19.72 3.64
C LEU A 294 -2.47 -20.47 3.42
N ASN A 295 -2.93 -21.26 4.39
CA ASN A 295 -4.09 -22.14 4.22
C ASN A 295 -5.41 -21.60 4.81
N GLN A 296 -5.44 -20.39 5.37
CA GLN A 296 -6.69 -19.80 5.87
C GLN A 296 -7.33 -18.93 4.80
N SER A 297 -8.41 -19.42 4.20
CA SER A 297 -9.23 -18.62 3.30
C SER A 297 -9.77 -17.38 4.02
N ARG A 298 -9.71 -16.23 3.37
CA ARG A 298 -10.34 -14.99 3.84
C ARG A 298 -11.83 -15.07 3.56
N LEU A 299 -12.62 -15.06 4.62
CA LEU A 299 -14.08 -15.03 4.53
C LEU A 299 -14.55 -13.59 4.32
N ILE A 300 -15.19 -13.34 3.18
CA ILE A 300 -15.95 -12.13 2.90
C ILE A 300 -17.40 -12.47 3.25
N ASP A 301 -17.98 -11.70 4.17
CA ASP A 301 -19.20 -12.09 4.85
C ASP A 301 -20.18 -10.93 4.98
N THR A 302 -21.46 -11.20 4.75
CA THR A 302 -22.60 -10.29 4.95
C THR A 302 -23.69 -10.99 5.74
N ASP A 303 -24.80 -10.32 6.06
CA ASP A 303 -25.92 -10.99 6.74
C ASP A 303 -26.64 -12.03 5.87
N MET A 304 -26.54 -11.92 4.53
CA MET A 304 -27.32 -12.74 3.59
C MET A 304 -26.49 -13.75 2.80
N TRP A 305 -25.21 -13.46 2.56
CA TRP A 305 -24.33 -14.30 1.74
C TRP A 305 -22.88 -14.20 2.19
N LYS A 306 -22.09 -15.18 1.78
CA LYS A 306 -20.65 -15.27 2.06
C LYS A 306 -19.87 -15.82 0.88
N VAL A 307 -18.58 -15.53 0.82
CA VAL A 307 -17.62 -16.18 -0.11
C VAL A 307 -16.26 -16.28 0.56
N ALA A 308 -15.54 -17.37 0.30
CA ALA A 308 -14.18 -17.57 0.79
C ALA A 308 -13.19 -17.39 -0.36
N LEU A 309 -12.22 -16.50 -0.16
CA LEU A 309 -11.10 -16.30 -1.09
C LEU A 309 -9.82 -16.85 -0.51
N SER A 310 -9.00 -17.48 -1.32
CA SER A 310 -7.65 -17.84 -0.90
C SER A 310 -6.80 -16.57 -0.69
N PRO A 311 -5.69 -16.64 0.07
CA PRO A 311 -4.83 -15.48 0.32
C PRO A 311 -4.18 -14.88 -0.93
N GLU A 312 -4.13 -15.62 -2.04
CA GLU A 312 -3.55 -15.21 -3.33
C GLU A 312 -4.44 -14.22 -4.11
N TRP A 313 -5.68 -13.98 -3.68
CA TRP A 313 -6.53 -12.95 -4.27
C TRP A 313 -6.29 -11.60 -3.61
N PHE A 314 -5.89 -10.56 -4.34
CA PHE A 314 -5.64 -9.23 -3.79
C PHE A 314 -6.74 -8.26 -4.16
N VAL A 315 -7.18 -7.42 -3.22
CA VAL A 315 -8.17 -6.36 -3.49
C VAL A 315 -7.46 -5.22 -4.18
N GLN A 316 -7.94 -4.82 -5.37
CA GLN A 316 -7.38 -3.69 -6.08
C GLN A 316 -7.51 -2.41 -5.25
N ALA A 317 -6.44 -1.60 -5.19
CA ALA A 317 -6.53 -0.26 -4.63
C ALA A 317 -7.23 0.68 -5.63
N TYR A 318 -8.43 1.16 -5.30
CA TYR A 318 -9.14 2.21 -6.06
C TYR A 318 -8.88 3.59 -5.47
N PRO A 319 -8.68 4.64 -6.30
CA PRO A 319 -8.57 6.01 -5.82
C PRO A 319 -9.81 6.36 -4.98
N GLU A 320 -9.59 6.80 -3.74
CA GLU A 320 -10.69 7.14 -2.84
C GLU A 320 -11.34 8.44 -3.34
N GLU A 321 -12.58 8.36 -3.83
CA GLU A 321 -13.34 9.58 -4.16
C GLU A 321 -13.68 10.41 -2.90
N LYS A 322 -13.71 9.77 -1.72
CA LYS A 322 -13.96 10.40 -0.41
C LYS A 322 -13.14 9.72 0.70
N ALA A 323 -12.25 10.47 1.35
CA ALA A 323 -11.27 9.97 2.32
C ALA A 323 -11.84 9.58 3.71
N ASP A 324 -13.10 9.90 4.02
CA ASP A 324 -13.65 9.79 5.40
C ASP A 324 -14.37 8.45 5.69
N LEU A 325 -14.51 7.58 4.70
CA LEU A 325 -15.02 6.22 4.88
C LEU A 325 -13.92 5.29 4.41
N SER A 326 -13.48 4.35 5.26
CA SER A 326 -12.61 3.25 4.83
C SER A 326 -13.16 2.72 3.51
N THR A 327 -12.40 2.90 2.43
CA THR A 327 -12.62 2.48 1.04
C THR A 327 -13.86 2.98 0.24
N GLY A 328 -14.92 3.50 0.85
CA GLY A 328 -15.99 4.23 0.13
C GLY A 328 -17.07 3.36 -0.55
N THR A 329 -17.84 3.96 -1.46
CA THR A 329 -18.96 3.30 -2.18
C THR A 329 -18.51 2.86 -3.58
N VAL A 330 -18.85 1.63 -3.98
CA VAL A 330 -18.45 1.02 -5.27
C VAL A 330 -19.60 0.30 -5.95
N GLU A 331 -19.54 0.12 -7.27
CA GLU A 331 -20.48 -0.76 -7.99
C GLU A 331 -20.01 -2.23 -7.94
N GLU A 332 -18.71 -2.44 -8.14
CA GLU A 332 -18.06 -3.76 -8.10
C GLU A 332 -16.71 -3.64 -7.37
N ILE A 333 -16.40 -4.64 -6.56
CA ILE A 333 -15.08 -4.80 -5.93
C ILE A 333 -14.26 -5.72 -6.84
N ARG A 334 -13.13 -5.21 -7.33
CA ARG A 334 -12.17 -5.99 -8.13
C ARG A 334 -11.10 -6.61 -7.26
N PHE A 335 -10.81 -7.85 -7.55
CA PHE A 335 -9.68 -8.60 -7.06
C PHE A 335 -8.85 -9.10 -8.23
N PHE A 336 -7.56 -9.26 -8.02
CA PHE A 336 -6.68 -9.93 -8.96
C PHE A 336 -5.95 -11.09 -8.28
N TYR A 337 -5.67 -12.14 -9.03
CA TYR A 337 -4.89 -13.27 -8.53
C TYR A 337 -3.40 -12.94 -8.54
N GLN A 338 -2.66 -13.46 -7.56
CA GLN A 338 -1.22 -13.29 -7.46
C GLN A 338 -0.52 -13.63 -8.79
N PRO A 339 0.27 -12.70 -9.36
CA PRO A 339 1.10 -12.99 -10.53
C PRO A 339 2.14 -14.08 -10.23
N GLU A 340 2.53 -14.85 -11.25
CA GLU A 340 3.57 -15.88 -11.10
C GLU A 340 4.93 -15.24 -10.77
N TYR A 341 5.26 -14.15 -11.46
CA TYR A 341 6.46 -13.36 -11.25
C TYR A 341 6.12 -11.88 -11.14
N TYR A 342 7.05 -11.10 -10.58
CA TYR A 342 6.86 -9.66 -10.45
C TYR A 342 6.65 -8.93 -11.78
N ASP A 343 7.21 -9.45 -12.88
CA ASP A 343 7.05 -8.92 -14.24
C ASP A 343 5.81 -9.42 -14.97
N SER A 344 5.15 -10.46 -14.46
CA SER A 344 3.99 -11.03 -15.12
C SER A 344 2.80 -10.06 -15.08
N PRO A 345 1.98 -10.00 -16.13
CA PRO A 345 0.73 -9.25 -16.11
C PRO A 345 -0.26 -9.89 -15.13
N ILE A 346 -1.32 -9.15 -14.79
CA ILE A 346 -2.48 -9.73 -14.12
C ILE A 346 -3.22 -10.60 -15.14
N GLU A 347 -3.23 -11.91 -14.92
CA GLU A 347 -3.92 -12.85 -15.83
C GLU A 347 -5.33 -13.20 -15.39
N LYS A 348 -5.62 -13.08 -14.09
CA LYS A 348 -6.86 -13.57 -13.49
C LYS A 348 -7.46 -12.52 -12.58
N GLU A 349 -8.76 -12.32 -12.73
CA GLU A 349 -9.52 -11.31 -12.01
C GLU A 349 -10.82 -11.89 -11.49
N LEU A 350 -11.28 -11.29 -10.39
CA LEU A 350 -12.55 -11.62 -9.77
C LEU A 350 -13.26 -10.32 -9.43
N PHE A 351 -14.54 -10.25 -9.79
CA PHE A 351 -15.40 -9.11 -9.50
C PHE A 351 -16.55 -9.58 -8.62
N ILE A 352 -16.81 -8.82 -7.56
CA ILE A 352 -17.99 -9.01 -6.70
C ILE A 352 -18.79 -7.72 -6.77
N GLY A 353 -20.04 -7.80 -7.22
CA GLY A 353 -20.96 -6.67 -7.22
C GLY A 353 -22.34 -7.05 -6.72
N ALA A 354 -23.09 -6.06 -6.26
CA ALA A 354 -24.49 -6.22 -5.90
C ALA A 354 -25.32 -5.03 -6.40
N TRP A 355 -26.54 -5.33 -6.88
CA TRP A 355 -27.46 -4.33 -7.42
C TRP A 355 -28.90 -4.66 -7.05
N ASP A 356 -29.70 -3.63 -6.85
CA ASP A 356 -31.15 -3.77 -6.76
C ASP A 356 -31.70 -4.38 -8.05
N ARG A 357 -32.65 -5.33 -7.91
CA ARG A 357 -33.35 -5.91 -9.05
C ARG A 357 -34.18 -4.82 -9.73
N PRO A 358 -34.09 -4.67 -11.06
CA PRO A 358 -35.01 -3.80 -11.78
C PRO A 358 -36.44 -4.33 -11.63
N ASP A 359 -37.42 -3.43 -11.62
CA ASP A 359 -38.83 -3.79 -11.82
C ASP A 359 -39.39 -4.90 -10.89
N GLN A 360 -39.03 -4.88 -9.59
CA GLN A 360 -39.42 -5.88 -8.56
C GLN A 360 -40.92 -6.21 -8.44
N GLY A 361 -41.82 -5.45 -9.10
CA GLY A 361 -43.26 -5.71 -9.13
C GLY A 361 -43.82 -6.27 -10.45
N LYS A 362 -42.99 -6.46 -11.49
CA LYS A 362 -43.43 -6.92 -12.82
C LYS A 362 -43.13 -8.40 -13.09
N GLU A 363 -42.04 -8.91 -12.54
CA GLU A 363 -41.59 -10.29 -12.73
C GLU A 363 -41.21 -10.94 -11.40
N THR A 364 -41.51 -12.21 -11.28
CA THR A 364 -41.07 -13.02 -10.14
C THR A 364 -39.55 -13.19 -10.19
N ARG A 365 -38.96 -13.54 -9.04
CA ARG A 365 -37.53 -13.88 -8.94
C ARG A 365 -37.09 -14.98 -9.90
N GLN A 366 -37.93 -15.98 -10.11
CA GLN A 366 -37.63 -17.11 -11.00
C GLN A 366 -37.65 -16.66 -12.46
N GLU A 367 -38.64 -15.88 -12.88
CA GLU A 367 -38.71 -15.28 -14.21
C GLU A 367 -37.51 -14.37 -14.49
N TYR A 368 -37.13 -13.54 -13.51
CA TYR A 368 -35.94 -12.69 -13.63
C TYR A 368 -34.66 -13.51 -13.78
N ALA A 369 -34.55 -14.67 -13.12
CA ALA A 369 -33.38 -15.53 -13.26
C ALA A 369 -33.28 -16.14 -14.67
N GLU A 370 -34.42 -16.55 -15.24
CA GLU A 370 -34.50 -17.09 -16.60
C GLU A 370 -34.17 -16.04 -17.67
N SER A 371 -34.60 -14.78 -17.49
CA SER A 371 -34.23 -13.69 -18.40
C SER A 371 -32.76 -13.29 -18.22
N SER A 372 -32.27 -13.24 -16.97
CA SER A 372 -30.89 -12.86 -16.65
C SER A 372 -29.86 -13.79 -17.29
N ILE A 373 -30.08 -15.12 -17.34
CA ILE A 373 -29.10 -16.01 -17.98
C ILE A 373 -28.97 -15.75 -19.49
N GLN A 374 -30.08 -15.41 -20.16
CA GLN A 374 -30.07 -15.09 -21.59
C GLN A 374 -29.34 -13.76 -21.82
N GLU A 375 -29.66 -12.75 -21.01
CA GLU A 375 -28.97 -11.46 -21.06
C GLU A 375 -27.47 -11.63 -20.82
N LEU A 376 -27.08 -12.44 -19.82
CA LEU A 376 -25.68 -12.73 -19.57
C LEU A 376 -25.03 -13.34 -20.80
N ILE A 377 -25.59 -14.40 -21.40
CA ILE A 377 -25.05 -15.05 -22.61
C ILE A 377 -24.84 -14.06 -23.76
N GLU A 378 -25.70 -13.04 -23.88
CA GLU A 378 -25.66 -12.05 -24.95
C GLU A 378 -24.76 -10.83 -24.64
N SER A 379 -24.54 -10.50 -23.37
CA SER A 379 -23.94 -9.23 -22.92
C SER A 379 -22.46 -9.32 -22.52
N TYR A 380 -21.70 -10.17 -23.21
CA TYR A 380 -20.27 -10.34 -22.93
C TYR A 380 -19.39 -9.27 -23.59
N PRO A 381 -18.14 -9.08 -23.09
CA PRO A 381 -17.13 -8.31 -23.80
C PRO A 381 -17.00 -8.79 -25.25
N GLN A 382 -16.58 -7.88 -26.14
CA GLN A 382 -16.38 -8.22 -27.54
C GLN A 382 -15.43 -9.41 -27.68
N ALA A 383 -15.94 -10.52 -28.22
CA ALA A 383 -15.14 -11.70 -28.52
C ALA A 383 -14.15 -11.40 -29.66
N VAL A 384 -12.96 -11.98 -29.58
CA VAL A 384 -12.00 -12.02 -30.70
C VAL A 384 -12.48 -13.00 -31.76
N SER A 385 -12.98 -14.17 -31.33
CA SER A 385 -13.54 -15.18 -32.23
C SER A 385 -15.04 -15.35 -32.01
N LYS A 386 -15.42 -16.00 -30.92
CA LYS A 386 -16.80 -16.23 -30.51
C LYS A 386 -16.83 -16.81 -29.09
N TRP A 387 -17.83 -16.40 -28.31
CA TRP A 387 -18.13 -17.05 -27.05
C TRP A 387 -18.72 -18.44 -27.28
N VAL A 388 -18.20 -19.42 -26.55
CA VAL A 388 -18.70 -20.79 -26.49
C VAL A 388 -19.08 -21.09 -25.05
N THR A 389 -20.35 -21.44 -24.83
CA THR A 389 -20.83 -21.88 -23.52
C THR A 389 -20.28 -23.26 -23.20
N VAL A 390 -19.48 -23.34 -22.14
CA VAL A 390 -18.98 -24.59 -21.56
C VAL A 390 -20.03 -25.19 -20.65
N GLU A 391 -20.67 -24.34 -19.83
CA GLU A 391 -21.69 -24.75 -18.87
C GLU A 391 -22.67 -23.61 -18.63
N SER A 392 -23.96 -23.93 -18.51
CA SER A 392 -24.98 -22.99 -18.06
C SER A 392 -26.01 -23.73 -17.22
N LYS A 393 -26.42 -23.13 -16.10
CA LYS A 393 -27.32 -23.76 -15.14
C LYS A 393 -28.10 -22.72 -14.36
N ILE A 394 -29.37 -23.00 -14.12
CA ILE A 394 -30.23 -22.26 -13.19
C ILE A 394 -30.75 -23.22 -12.12
N VAL A 395 -30.78 -22.77 -10.87
CA VAL A 395 -31.40 -23.50 -9.76
C VAL A 395 -32.28 -22.54 -8.97
N HIS A 396 -33.53 -22.93 -8.73
CA HIS A 396 -34.44 -22.16 -7.90
C HIS A 396 -34.55 -22.78 -6.51
N PHE A 397 -34.40 -21.92 -5.50
CA PHE A 397 -34.68 -22.20 -4.10
C PHE A 397 -35.89 -21.36 -3.65
N ASP A 398 -36.38 -21.59 -2.44
CA ASP A 398 -37.56 -20.89 -1.92
C ASP A 398 -37.31 -19.38 -1.75
N GLU A 399 -36.13 -19.00 -1.27
CA GLU A 399 -35.79 -17.60 -0.94
C GLU A 399 -34.87 -16.92 -1.97
N TYR A 400 -34.27 -17.69 -2.89
CA TYR A 400 -33.34 -17.17 -3.89
C TYR A 400 -33.30 -18.03 -5.15
N SER A 401 -32.67 -17.52 -6.21
CA SER A 401 -32.30 -18.29 -7.41
C SER A 401 -30.80 -18.20 -7.63
N GLU A 402 -30.16 -19.27 -8.09
CA GLU A 402 -28.77 -19.26 -8.52
C GLU A 402 -28.66 -19.44 -10.03
N ILE A 403 -27.76 -18.67 -10.64
CA ILE A 403 -27.35 -18.83 -12.03
C ILE A 403 -25.86 -19.14 -12.05
N TYR A 404 -25.45 -20.10 -12.87
CA TYR A 404 -24.07 -20.34 -13.22
C TYR A 404 -23.90 -20.32 -14.74
N LEU A 405 -22.87 -19.63 -15.22
CA LEU A 405 -22.52 -19.54 -16.63
C LEU A 405 -21.00 -19.56 -16.78
N ASP A 406 -20.48 -20.47 -17.60
CA ASP A 406 -19.05 -20.61 -17.90
C ASP A 406 -18.87 -20.58 -19.41
N GLN A 407 -18.09 -19.64 -19.90
CA GLN A 407 -17.86 -19.41 -21.33
C GLN A 407 -16.39 -19.20 -21.65
N THR A 408 -16.04 -19.53 -22.89
CA THR A 408 -14.68 -19.34 -23.42
C THR A 408 -14.69 -18.69 -24.79
N ASP A 409 -13.69 -17.87 -25.07
CA ASP A 409 -13.36 -17.34 -26.39
C ASP A 409 -11.94 -17.73 -26.77
N GLN A 410 -11.78 -18.38 -27.93
CA GLN A 410 -10.47 -18.73 -28.45
C GLN A 410 -9.83 -17.50 -29.10
N GLN A 411 -8.76 -17.00 -28.51
CA GLN A 411 -7.97 -15.90 -29.05
C GLN A 411 -6.75 -16.45 -29.81
N ASP A 412 -6.00 -15.56 -30.45
CA ASP A 412 -4.88 -15.94 -31.32
C ASP A 412 -3.78 -16.74 -30.58
N SER A 413 -3.54 -16.44 -29.30
CA SER A 413 -2.42 -17.00 -28.53
C SER A 413 -2.82 -17.68 -27.22
N ASN A 414 -4.10 -17.65 -26.85
CA ASN A 414 -4.61 -18.01 -25.53
C ASN A 414 -6.12 -18.31 -25.59
N LEU A 415 -6.64 -19.01 -24.59
CA LEU A 415 -8.07 -19.09 -24.34
C LEU A 415 -8.43 -18.03 -23.31
N PHE A 416 -9.47 -17.24 -23.59
CA PHE A 416 -10.05 -16.36 -22.59
C PHE A 416 -11.28 -17.05 -22.00
N ARG A 417 -11.31 -17.21 -20.67
CA ARG A 417 -12.44 -17.81 -19.96
C ARG A 417 -13.11 -16.76 -19.07
N ILE A 418 -14.44 -16.75 -19.06
CA ILE A 418 -15.23 -16.02 -18.09
C ILE A 418 -16.24 -16.98 -17.47
N ALA A 419 -16.26 -17.04 -16.14
CA ALA A 419 -17.24 -17.78 -15.38
C ALA A 419 -17.99 -16.83 -14.45
N ILE A 420 -19.30 -16.99 -14.33
CA ILE A 420 -20.17 -16.11 -13.57
C ILE A 420 -21.09 -16.95 -12.69
N LYS A 421 -21.25 -16.54 -11.43
CA LYS A 421 -22.31 -17.03 -10.55
C LYS A 421 -23.13 -15.85 -10.05
N LEU A 422 -24.45 -15.92 -10.19
CA LEU A 422 -25.38 -14.94 -9.61
C LEU A 422 -26.19 -15.60 -8.51
N ILE A 423 -26.42 -14.87 -7.43
CA ILE A 423 -27.43 -15.17 -6.43
C ILE A 423 -28.47 -14.06 -6.50
N ILE A 424 -29.70 -14.41 -6.87
CA ILE A 424 -30.80 -13.47 -7.05
C ILE A 424 -31.76 -13.65 -5.88
N PHE A 425 -32.01 -12.56 -5.15
CA PHE A 425 -33.00 -12.45 -4.08
C PHE A 425 -34.27 -11.74 -4.59
N ASP A 426 -35.23 -11.47 -3.72
CA ASP A 426 -36.47 -10.80 -4.13
C ASP A 426 -36.25 -9.33 -4.54
N SER A 427 -35.37 -8.60 -3.84
CA SER A 427 -35.13 -7.17 -4.10
C SER A 427 -33.78 -6.85 -4.75
N TYR A 428 -32.82 -7.77 -4.76
CA TYR A 428 -31.48 -7.50 -5.28
C TYR A 428 -30.82 -8.78 -5.78
N PHE A 429 -29.66 -8.64 -6.42
CA PHE A 429 -28.82 -9.78 -6.77
C PHE A 429 -27.35 -9.46 -6.50
N VAL A 430 -26.56 -10.52 -6.32
CA VAL A 430 -25.11 -10.45 -6.15
C VAL A 430 -24.48 -11.26 -7.27
N LYS A 431 -23.49 -10.68 -7.95
CA LYS A 431 -22.78 -11.29 -9.07
C LYS A 431 -21.33 -11.48 -8.70
N LEU A 432 -20.85 -12.69 -8.92
CA LEU A 432 -19.45 -13.07 -8.85
C LEU A 432 -18.98 -13.39 -10.27
N THR A 433 -18.04 -12.61 -10.80
CA THR A 433 -17.47 -12.80 -12.14
C THR A 433 -16.00 -13.16 -12.01
N PHE A 434 -15.59 -14.31 -12.50
CA PHE A 434 -14.19 -14.74 -12.62
C PHE A 434 -13.76 -14.62 -14.08
N MET A 435 -12.61 -14.00 -14.33
CA MET A 435 -12.03 -13.81 -15.66
C MET A 435 -10.61 -14.36 -15.66
N ASP A 436 -10.28 -15.21 -16.63
CA ASP A 436 -8.94 -15.76 -16.86
C ASP A 436 -8.51 -15.45 -18.29
N TYR A 437 -7.76 -14.37 -18.44
CA TYR A 437 -7.30 -13.87 -19.73
C TYR A 437 -6.30 -14.81 -20.38
N TRP A 438 -5.64 -15.69 -19.64
CA TRP A 438 -4.61 -16.60 -20.15
C TRP A 438 -4.85 -18.04 -19.71
N CYS A 439 -6.04 -18.56 -20.03
CA CYS A 439 -6.42 -19.93 -19.72
C CYS A 439 -5.68 -20.90 -20.66
N ASN A 440 -4.56 -21.48 -20.20
CA ASN A 440 -3.85 -22.52 -20.97
C ASN A 440 -4.68 -23.81 -21.07
N ASP A 441 -5.40 -24.15 -20.01
CA ASP A 441 -6.31 -25.28 -19.97
C ASP A 441 -7.48 -25.02 -19.00
N LEU A 442 -8.67 -25.49 -19.36
CA LEU A 442 -9.88 -25.28 -18.58
C LEU A 442 -9.80 -25.91 -17.19
N SER A 443 -9.04 -27.00 -17.02
CA SER A 443 -8.98 -27.71 -15.75
C SER A 443 -8.16 -26.95 -14.69
N GLY A 444 -7.04 -26.35 -15.08
CA GLY A 444 -6.23 -25.48 -14.23
C GLY A 444 -6.98 -24.20 -13.85
N SER A 445 -7.68 -23.59 -14.82
CA SER A 445 -8.53 -22.43 -14.53
C SER A 445 -9.66 -22.77 -13.53
N ARG A 446 -10.31 -23.94 -13.70
CA ARG A 446 -11.35 -24.45 -12.79
C ARG A 446 -10.83 -24.80 -11.40
N GLN A 447 -9.60 -25.30 -11.27
CA GLN A 447 -8.98 -25.54 -9.96
C GLN A 447 -8.87 -24.26 -9.11
N ILE A 448 -8.73 -23.10 -9.76
CA ILE A 448 -8.69 -21.79 -9.09
C ILE A 448 -10.12 -21.27 -8.84
N SER A 449 -11.01 -21.34 -9.83
CA SER A 449 -12.34 -20.72 -9.76
C SER A 449 -13.37 -21.52 -8.95
N ASP A 450 -13.37 -22.85 -9.06
CA ASP A 450 -14.43 -23.71 -8.52
C ASP A 450 -14.52 -23.67 -6.99
N PRO A 451 -13.41 -23.62 -6.23
CA PRO A 451 -13.47 -23.39 -4.78
C PRO A 451 -14.18 -22.09 -4.41
N ILE A 452 -13.96 -21.02 -5.17
CA ILE A 452 -14.58 -19.71 -4.95
C ILE A 452 -16.09 -19.83 -5.18
N PHE A 453 -16.51 -20.32 -6.34
CA PHE A 453 -17.92 -20.49 -6.69
C PHE A 453 -18.67 -21.45 -5.75
N SER A 454 -17.98 -22.49 -5.29
CA SER A 454 -18.53 -23.44 -4.31
C SER A 454 -18.72 -22.80 -2.94
N SER A 455 -17.83 -21.88 -2.54
CA SER A 455 -17.92 -21.16 -1.27
C SER A 455 -18.90 -19.98 -1.29
N PHE A 456 -19.26 -19.49 -2.49
CA PHE A 456 -20.21 -18.39 -2.66
C PHE A 456 -21.65 -18.88 -2.48
N GLN A 457 -22.23 -18.61 -1.31
CA GLN A 457 -23.48 -19.22 -0.84
C GLN A 457 -24.34 -18.23 -0.05
N VAL A 458 -25.65 -18.44 -0.06
CA VAL A 458 -26.62 -17.82 0.86
C VAL A 458 -26.45 -18.40 2.27
N LYS A 459 -26.72 -17.58 3.30
CA LYS A 459 -26.60 -17.97 4.71
C LYS A 459 -27.81 -18.67 5.29
#